data_AF-A0A8T4BXX8-F1
#
_entry.id   AF-A0A8T4BXX8-F1
#
_cell.length_a   1.000
_cell.length_b   1.000
_cell.length_c   1.000
_cell.angle_alpha   90.00
_cell.angle_beta   90.00
_cell.angle_gamma   90.00
#
_symmetry.space_group_name_H-M   'P 1'
#
loop_
_entity.id
_entity.type
_entity.pdbx_description
1 polymer ?
#
loop_
_entity_poly.entity_id
_entity_poly.type
_entity_poly.pdbx_seq_one_letter_code
_entity_poly.pdbx_strand_id
1 'polypeptide(L)'
;MGKKYYLILGIIVLVVIAGVWVGVDFSQTETILAMSPYIEFEATVVSLSLGESTLDDLAIDQSKSYVEGEELYNAPSDSAVVKVDRVIETGGTSNFDWSSIGVEEGKEVSLDFSNTVRPTKIITAVGETTQSGSGVSHQIVHTRISFEDGYFVFRVNGNSVTETILPGLKEGSKFRTKLWRIFGVEVGEYEIIS
;
A
#
# COMPACT_ATOMS: atom_id res chain seq x y z
N MET A 1 -13.34 -13.28 -51.72
CA MET A 1 -12.83 -11.92 -51.41
C MET A 1 -12.87 -11.72 -49.90
N GLY A 2 -11.77 -12.04 -49.18
CA GLY A 2 -11.81 -12.13 -47.70
C GLY A 2 -10.53 -11.65 -47.00
N LYS A 3 -9.85 -10.64 -47.55
CA LYS A 3 -8.53 -10.18 -47.07
C LYS A 3 -8.50 -8.76 -46.50
N LYS A 4 -9.64 -8.11 -46.23
CA LYS A 4 -9.69 -6.74 -45.68
C LYS A 4 -10.07 -6.64 -44.19
N TYR A 5 -10.57 -7.73 -43.58
CA TYR A 5 -11.04 -7.70 -42.19
C TYR A 5 -9.96 -7.99 -41.12
N TYR A 6 -8.88 -8.67 -41.49
CA TYR A 6 -7.80 -9.02 -40.53
C TYR A 6 -6.84 -7.86 -40.22
N LEU A 7 -6.75 -6.86 -41.10
CA LEU A 7 -5.84 -5.72 -40.91
C LEU A 7 -6.42 -4.68 -39.95
N ILE A 8 -7.74 -4.52 -39.93
CA ILE A 8 -8.44 -3.62 -38.98
C ILE A 8 -8.47 -4.24 -37.57
N LEU A 9 -8.66 -5.55 -37.46
CA LEU A 9 -8.62 -6.27 -36.17
C LEU A 9 -7.22 -6.25 -35.55
N GLY A 10 -6.15 -6.34 -36.34
CA GLY A 10 -4.78 -6.25 -35.83
C GLY A 10 -4.42 -4.88 -35.25
N ILE A 11 -4.98 -3.79 -35.79
CA ILE A 11 -4.74 -2.42 -35.30
C ILE A 11 -5.54 -2.16 -34.02
N ILE A 12 -6.77 -2.66 -33.91
CA ILE A 12 -7.59 -2.46 -32.69
C ILE A 12 -6.97 -3.19 -31.49
N VAL A 13 -6.40 -4.39 -31.69
CA VAL A 13 -5.73 -5.12 -30.60
C VAL A 13 -4.42 -4.44 -30.17
N LEU A 14 -3.69 -3.81 -31.09
CA LEU A 14 -2.46 -3.06 -30.76
C LEU A 14 -2.74 -1.73 -30.03
N VAL A 15 -3.87 -1.08 -30.30
CA VAL A 15 -4.26 0.17 -29.60
C VAL A 15 -4.75 -0.12 -28.17
N VAL A 16 -5.31 -1.30 -27.90
CA VAL A 16 -5.71 -1.68 -26.52
C VAL A 16 -4.50 -2.05 -25.65
N ILE A 17 -3.45 -2.66 -26.22
CA ILE A 17 -2.25 -3.03 -25.47
C ILE A 17 -1.33 -1.81 -25.23
N ALA A 18 -1.38 -0.78 -26.08
CA ALA A 18 -0.65 0.47 -25.88
C ALA A 18 -1.33 1.47 -24.92
N GLY A 19 -2.54 1.17 -24.43
CA GLY A 19 -3.36 2.08 -23.63
C GLY A 19 -3.25 1.93 -22.10
N VAL A 20 -2.48 0.97 -21.59
CA VAL A 20 -2.29 0.77 -20.13
C VAL A 20 -0.81 0.94 -19.78
N TRP A 21 -0.25 2.07 -20.20
CA TRP A 21 0.91 2.70 -19.58
C TRP A 21 0.45 4.07 -19.09
N VAL A 22 -0.54 4.07 -18.19
CA VAL A 22 -0.73 5.21 -17.31
C VAL A 22 0.40 5.11 -16.31
N GLY A 23 1.54 5.68 -16.67
CA GLY A 23 2.53 6.09 -15.70
C GLY A 23 1.80 6.95 -14.69
N VAL A 24 1.64 6.43 -13.48
CA VAL A 24 1.16 7.22 -12.35
C VAL A 24 2.29 8.21 -12.07
N ASP A 25 2.15 9.41 -12.64
CA ASP A 25 2.98 10.55 -12.29
C ASP A 25 2.93 10.70 -10.77
N PHE A 26 4.09 10.69 -10.11
CA PHE A 26 4.18 10.80 -8.64
C PHE A 26 3.56 12.09 -8.08
N SER A 27 3.44 13.12 -8.91
CA SER A 27 2.68 14.34 -8.59
C SER A 27 1.19 14.05 -8.39
N GLN A 28 0.64 13.03 -9.04
CA GLN A 28 -0.73 12.57 -8.83
C GLN A 28 -0.89 11.83 -7.51
N THR A 29 0.08 11.04 -7.03
CA THR A 29 -0.08 10.27 -5.78
C THR A 29 -0.24 11.16 -4.55
N GLU A 30 0.58 12.21 -4.40
CA GLU A 30 0.43 13.20 -3.32
C GLU A 30 -0.86 14.02 -3.48
N THR A 31 -1.20 14.40 -4.72
CA THR A 31 -2.44 15.13 -5.01
C THR A 31 -3.69 14.29 -4.73
N ILE A 32 -3.66 12.99 -5.06
CA ILE A 32 -4.73 12.03 -4.81
C ILE A 32 -4.87 11.80 -3.30
N LEU A 33 -3.78 11.58 -2.57
CA LEU A 33 -3.79 11.46 -1.10
C LEU A 33 -4.38 12.70 -0.42
N ALA A 34 -4.01 13.89 -0.88
CA ALA A 34 -4.53 15.15 -0.34
C ALA A 34 -6.04 15.33 -0.57
N MET A 35 -6.60 14.69 -1.60
CA MET A 35 -8.03 14.77 -1.95
C MET A 35 -8.84 13.56 -1.46
N SER A 36 -8.21 12.43 -1.20
CA SER A 36 -8.86 11.20 -0.77
C SER A 36 -9.51 11.35 0.61
N PRO A 37 -10.69 10.75 0.82
CA PRO A 37 -11.27 10.65 2.15
C PRO A 37 -10.29 10.01 3.11
N TYR A 38 -10.15 10.59 4.30
CA TYR A 38 -9.34 10.01 5.37
C TYR A 38 -10.08 10.01 6.71
N ILE A 39 -9.64 9.12 7.60
CA ILE A 39 -9.98 9.11 9.02
C ILE A 39 -8.72 8.90 9.83
N GLU A 40 -8.55 9.68 10.88
CA GLU A 40 -7.50 9.51 11.88
C GLU A 40 -8.16 9.08 13.19
N PHE A 41 -7.64 8.03 13.81
CA PHE A 41 -8.19 7.49 15.05
C PHE A 41 -7.15 6.80 15.91
N GLU A 42 -7.52 6.61 17.17
CA GLU A 42 -6.80 5.81 18.16
C GLU A 42 -7.52 4.48 18.35
N ALA A 43 -6.76 3.41 18.47
CA ALA A 43 -7.30 2.07 18.63
C ALA A 43 -6.44 1.19 19.54
N THR A 44 -7.09 0.20 20.13
CA THR A 44 -6.46 -0.88 20.89
C THR A 44 -6.50 -2.17 20.08
N VAL A 45 -5.37 -2.84 19.94
CA VAL A 45 -5.29 -4.16 19.30
C VAL A 45 -6.01 -5.20 20.16
N VAL A 46 -7.00 -5.87 19.58
CA VAL A 46 -7.74 -6.98 20.22
C VAL A 46 -7.15 -8.32 19.84
N SER A 47 -6.77 -8.51 18.58
CA SER A 47 -6.08 -9.72 18.13
C SER A 47 -5.30 -9.45 16.84
N LEU A 48 -4.33 -10.32 16.56
CA LEU A 48 -3.49 -10.27 15.37
C LEU A 48 -3.67 -11.55 14.57
N SER A 49 -3.76 -11.40 13.24
CA SER A 49 -3.69 -12.50 12.28
C SER A 49 -2.45 -12.28 11.43
N LEU A 50 -1.49 -13.18 11.57
CA LEU A 50 -0.20 -13.07 10.92
C LEU A 50 -0.16 -13.94 9.67
N GLY A 51 0.11 -13.34 8.52
CA GLY A 51 0.29 -14.05 7.26
C GLY A 51 1.56 -14.89 7.26
N GLU A 52 1.53 -16.02 6.57
CA GLU A 52 2.73 -16.82 6.30
C GLU A 52 3.74 -15.98 5.52
N SER A 53 4.97 -15.88 6.04
CA SER A 53 6.10 -15.29 5.33
C SER A 53 7.02 -16.43 4.91
N THR A 54 6.77 -17.01 3.74
CA THR A 54 7.80 -17.82 3.11
C THR A 54 8.56 -16.93 2.15
N LEU A 55 9.86 -16.78 2.41
CA LEU A 55 10.82 -16.21 1.47
C LEU A 55 11.19 -17.20 0.35
N ASP A 56 10.62 -18.41 0.39
CA ASP A 56 10.66 -19.42 -0.67
C ASP A 56 9.36 -19.35 -1.49
N ASP A 57 9.47 -19.49 -2.80
CA ASP A 57 8.46 -19.26 -3.86
C ASP A 57 7.11 -20.02 -3.77
N LEU A 58 6.71 -20.58 -2.62
CA LEU A 58 5.69 -21.62 -2.56
C LEU A 58 4.58 -21.49 -1.48
N ALA A 59 4.46 -20.42 -0.68
CA ALA A 59 3.22 -20.20 0.11
C ALA A 59 2.38 -19.06 -0.46
N ILE A 60 1.37 -19.42 -1.27
CA ILE A 60 0.47 -18.51 -1.99
C ILE A 60 -0.70 -18.03 -1.11
N ASP A 61 -0.97 -18.66 0.04
CA ASP A 61 -2.27 -18.49 0.69
C ASP A 61 -2.42 -17.24 1.57
N GLN A 62 -1.34 -16.58 2.01
CA GLN A 62 -1.44 -15.40 2.91
C GLN A 62 -0.32 -14.36 2.71
N SER A 63 0.19 -14.21 1.48
CA SER A 63 1.17 -13.18 1.15
C SER A 63 0.60 -12.16 0.16
N LYS A 64 0.87 -10.88 0.37
CA LYS A 64 0.62 -9.85 -0.65
C LYS A 64 1.72 -9.94 -1.69
N SER A 65 1.37 -10.37 -2.90
CA SER A 65 2.34 -10.39 -3.99
C SER A 65 2.44 -9.01 -4.66
N TYR A 66 3.67 -8.57 -4.92
CA TYR A 66 3.94 -7.37 -5.73
C TYR A 66 4.97 -7.69 -6.81
N VAL A 67 4.91 -6.96 -7.92
CA VAL A 67 5.84 -7.14 -9.05
C VAL A 67 6.93 -6.08 -8.97
N GLU A 68 8.18 -6.53 -9.01
CA GLU A 68 9.36 -5.67 -9.15
C GLU A 68 10.12 -6.10 -10.41
N GLY A 69 10.16 -5.23 -11.42
CA GLY A 69 10.73 -5.59 -12.72
C GLY A 69 9.91 -6.71 -13.40
N GLU A 70 10.55 -7.85 -13.63
CA GLU A 70 9.92 -9.07 -14.18
C GLU A 70 9.64 -10.15 -13.11
N GLU A 71 9.96 -9.86 -11.84
CA GLU A 71 9.90 -10.83 -10.74
C GLU A 71 8.71 -10.57 -9.79
N LEU A 72 8.14 -11.65 -9.23
CA LEU A 72 7.05 -11.61 -8.27
C LEU A 72 7.61 -11.83 -6.86
N TYR A 73 7.29 -10.91 -5.95
CA TYR A 73 7.73 -10.94 -4.56
C TYR A 73 6.55 -11.06 -3.61
N ASN A 74 6.76 -11.72 -2.47
CA ASN A 74 5.74 -11.96 -1.45
C ASN A 74 6.04 -11.16 -0.18
N ALA A 75 5.10 -10.31 0.23
CA ALA A 75 5.08 -9.63 1.53
C ALA A 75 4.16 -10.39 2.51
N PRO A 76 4.42 -10.35 3.83
CA PRO A 76 3.47 -10.83 4.81
C PRO A 76 2.12 -10.12 4.65
N SER A 77 1.00 -10.86 4.56
CA SER A 77 -0.34 -10.26 4.59
C SER A 77 -0.90 -10.31 6.00
N ASP A 78 -0.46 -9.37 6.85
CA ASP A 78 -0.94 -9.31 8.23
C ASP A 78 -2.21 -8.46 8.37
N SER A 79 -3.07 -8.86 9.30
CA SER A 79 -4.25 -8.10 9.70
C SER A 79 -4.43 -8.10 11.22
N ALA A 80 -5.23 -7.17 11.72
CA ALA A 80 -5.55 -7.06 13.14
C ALA A 80 -7.03 -6.77 13.34
N VAL A 81 -7.63 -7.38 14.37
CA VAL A 81 -8.88 -6.87 14.94
C VAL A 81 -8.50 -5.80 15.95
N VAL A 82 -9.06 -4.61 15.79
CA VAL A 82 -8.80 -3.47 16.66
C VAL A 82 -10.09 -2.87 17.15
N LYS A 83 -10.11 -2.41 18.41
CA LYS A 83 -11.19 -1.60 18.96
C LYS A 83 -10.86 -0.14 18.71
N VAL A 84 -11.71 0.57 17.97
CA VAL A 84 -11.58 2.01 17.77
C VAL A 84 -11.92 2.70 19.08
N ASP A 85 -10.94 3.30 19.74
CA ASP A 85 -11.12 3.95 21.03
C ASP A 85 -11.63 5.39 20.86
N ARG A 86 -11.11 6.11 19.87
CA ARG A 86 -11.44 7.52 19.60
C ARG A 86 -11.17 7.90 18.15
N VAL A 87 -12.12 8.57 17.50
CA VAL A 87 -11.91 9.22 16.20
C VAL A 87 -11.40 10.64 16.44
N ILE A 88 -10.27 10.97 15.85
CA ILE A 88 -9.62 12.29 16.00
C ILE A 88 -10.16 13.25 14.95
N GLU A 89 -10.07 12.86 13.67
CA GLU A 89 -10.51 13.69 12.56
C GLU A 89 -10.93 12.86 11.35
N THR A 90 -11.79 13.44 10.52
CA THR A 90 -12.09 12.96 9.17
C THR A 90 -11.94 14.10 8.19
N GLY A 91 -11.52 13.81 6.96
CA GLY A 91 -11.35 14.83 5.93
C GLY A 91 -11.23 14.25 4.53
N GLY A 92 -10.76 15.07 3.60
CA GLY A 92 -10.75 14.78 2.16
C GLY A 92 -11.88 15.49 1.42
N THR A 93 -11.85 15.47 0.09
CA THR A 93 -12.80 16.23 -0.75
C THR A 93 -14.09 15.48 -1.03
N SER A 94 -14.19 14.21 -0.65
CA SER A 94 -15.42 13.40 -0.81
C SER A 94 -15.86 12.80 0.53
N ASN A 95 -17.17 12.68 0.71
CA ASN A 95 -17.74 12.08 1.90
C ASN A 95 -17.68 10.56 1.75
N PHE A 96 -16.90 9.90 2.61
CA PHE A 96 -16.90 8.45 2.75
C PHE A 96 -17.48 8.08 4.12
N ASP A 97 -18.42 7.13 4.14
CA ASP A 97 -19.02 6.65 5.37
C ASP A 97 -18.11 5.58 6.00
N TRP A 98 -17.26 6.00 6.94
CA TRP A 98 -16.35 5.11 7.67
C TRP A 98 -17.08 4.08 8.55
N SER A 99 -18.30 4.39 9.00
CA SER A 99 -19.11 3.45 9.78
C SER A 99 -19.59 2.27 8.92
N SER A 100 -19.73 2.47 7.60
CA SER A 100 -20.11 1.39 6.67
C SER A 100 -19.09 0.25 6.58
N ILE A 101 -17.84 0.51 6.96
CA ILE A 101 -16.76 -0.49 7.07
C ILE A 101 -16.38 -0.80 8.52
N GLY A 102 -17.19 -0.37 9.49
CA GLY A 102 -17.01 -0.67 10.91
C GLY A 102 -16.01 0.22 11.65
N VAL A 103 -15.44 1.24 11.01
CA VAL A 103 -14.54 2.19 11.68
C VAL A 103 -15.39 3.26 12.38
N GLU A 104 -15.79 2.96 13.61
CA GLU A 104 -16.63 3.80 14.47
C GLU A 104 -16.19 3.62 15.93
N GLU A 105 -16.23 4.70 16.73
CA GLU A 105 -15.86 4.65 18.15
C GLU A 105 -16.58 3.55 18.93
N GLY A 106 -15.82 2.82 19.73
CA GLY A 106 -16.28 1.70 20.54
C GLY A 106 -16.49 0.39 19.78
N LYS A 107 -16.33 0.36 18.45
CA LYS A 107 -16.48 -0.86 17.64
C LYS A 107 -15.16 -1.57 17.43
N GLU A 108 -15.27 -2.88 17.26
CA GLU A 108 -14.17 -3.72 16.78
C GLU A 108 -14.24 -3.82 15.25
N VAL A 109 -13.11 -3.66 14.59
CA VAL A 109 -12.97 -3.71 13.13
C VAL A 109 -11.71 -4.49 12.76
N SER A 110 -11.82 -5.30 11.70
CA SER A 110 -10.67 -5.98 11.10
C SER A 110 -10.01 -5.04 10.10
N LEU A 111 -8.71 -4.79 10.26
CA LEU A 111 -7.91 -3.95 9.37
C LEU A 111 -6.72 -4.73 8.83
N ASP A 112 -6.53 -4.63 7.53
CA ASP A 112 -5.33 -5.16 6.86
C ASP A 112 -4.19 -4.13 6.95
N PHE A 113 -2.95 -4.61 6.98
CA PHE A 113 -1.76 -3.75 6.99
C PHE A 113 -1.15 -3.72 5.59
N SER A 114 -0.76 -2.53 5.13
CA SER A 114 -0.13 -2.39 3.81
C SER A 114 1.28 -3.00 3.79
N ASN A 115 1.94 -2.99 4.94
CA ASN A 115 3.26 -3.60 5.16
C ASN A 115 3.11 -4.87 6.01
N THR A 116 3.19 -4.75 7.33
CA THR A 116 3.04 -5.85 8.30
C THR A 116 2.80 -5.26 9.69
N VAL A 117 2.19 -6.04 10.59
CA VAL A 117 2.05 -5.66 12.02
C VAL A 117 3.34 -5.90 12.80
N ARG A 118 4.32 -6.58 12.21
CA ARG A 118 5.60 -6.95 12.83
C ARG A 118 6.56 -5.75 12.80
N PRO A 119 7.68 -5.78 13.55
CA PRO A 119 8.70 -4.74 13.49
C PRO A 119 9.14 -4.48 12.04
N THR A 120 9.01 -3.23 11.60
CA THR A 120 9.17 -2.84 10.20
C THR A 120 10.00 -1.58 10.06
N LYS A 121 10.79 -1.52 8.99
CA LYS A 121 11.50 -0.33 8.53
C LYS A 121 10.98 0.02 7.13
N ILE A 122 10.43 1.22 6.97
CA ILE A 122 10.02 1.77 5.68
C ILE A 122 11.08 2.79 5.27
N ILE A 123 11.81 2.50 4.21
CA ILE A 123 12.82 3.39 3.64
C ILE A 123 12.21 4.01 2.39
N THR A 124 11.96 5.31 2.44
CA THR A 124 11.57 6.07 1.25
C THR A 124 12.85 6.47 0.52
N ALA A 125 12.94 6.20 -0.78
CA ALA A 125 14.05 6.62 -1.63
C ALA A 125 13.58 7.49 -2.79
N VAL A 126 14.45 8.42 -3.21
CA VAL A 126 14.23 9.21 -4.43
C VAL A 126 14.43 8.29 -5.62
N GLY A 127 13.45 8.23 -6.52
CA GLY A 127 13.52 7.41 -7.71
C GLY A 127 14.63 7.77 -8.68
N GLU A 128 15.04 6.82 -9.52
CA GLU A 128 15.97 7.12 -10.60
C GLU A 128 15.26 7.92 -11.69
N THR A 129 15.84 9.07 -12.05
CA THR A 129 15.35 9.91 -13.14
C THR A 129 15.96 9.44 -14.46
N THR A 130 15.16 8.81 -15.32
CA THR A 130 15.56 8.41 -16.67
C THR A 130 15.02 9.41 -17.69
N GLN A 131 15.92 10.11 -18.39
CA GLN A 131 15.53 11.02 -19.48
C GLN A 131 15.62 10.31 -20.84
N SER A 132 14.52 10.27 -21.60
CA SER A 132 14.49 9.80 -22.99
C SER A 132 13.82 10.85 -23.87
N GLY A 133 14.59 11.50 -24.73
CA GLY A 133 14.11 12.64 -25.54
C GLY A 133 13.63 13.80 -24.66
N SER A 134 12.38 14.24 -24.87
CA SER A 134 11.71 15.26 -24.03
C SER A 134 10.95 14.68 -22.83
N GLY A 135 10.97 13.35 -22.64
CA GLY A 135 10.31 12.68 -21.53
C GLY A 135 11.27 12.45 -20.37
N VAL A 136 10.86 12.86 -19.17
CA VAL A 136 11.50 12.49 -17.91
C VAL A 136 10.63 11.42 -17.27
N SER A 137 11.18 10.21 -17.12
CA SER A 137 10.54 9.12 -16.38
C SER A 137 11.22 8.98 -15.03
N HIS A 138 10.45 8.83 -13.97
CA HIS A 138 10.97 8.42 -12.68
C HIS A 138 10.68 6.92 -12.55
N GLN A 139 11.70 6.09 -12.71
CA GLN A 139 11.54 4.65 -12.56
C GLN A 139 12.13 4.24 -11.23
N ILE A 140 11.32 3.56 -10.42
CA ILE A 140 11.77 3.04 -9.13
C ILE A 140 11.66 1.54 -9.18
N VAL A 141 12.77 0.89 -8.87
CA VAL A 141 12.88 -0.55 -8.70
C VAL A 141 12.47 -0.80 -7.25
N HIS A 142 11.29 -1.38 -7.03
CA HIS A 142 10.71 -1.67 -5.71
C HIS A 142 11.56 -2.68 -4.92
N THR A 143 12.75 -2.31 -4.47
CA THR A 143 13.73 -3.27 -3.94
C THR A 143 13.13 -4.23 -2.92
N ARG A 144 13.18 -5.52 -3.26
CA ARG A 144 13.02 -6.73 -2.44
C ARG A 144 12.80 -6.45 -0.95
N ILE A 145 11.64 -6.87 -0.43
CA ILE A 145 11.42 -6.97 1.02
C ILE A 145 12.51 -7.89 1.59
N SER A 146 13.30 -7.34 2.51
CA SER A 146 14.32 -8.08 3.23
C SER A 146 13.98 -8.15 4.71
N PHE A 147 14.57 -9.13 5.39
CA PHE A 147 14.54 -9.18 6.86
C PHE A 147 15.95 -8.88 7.37
N GLU A 148 16.13 -7.71 7.95
CA GLU A 148 17.42 -7.17 8.37
C GLU A 148 17.30 -6.67 9.81
N ASP A 149 18.26 -7.05 10.67
CA ASP A 149 18.35 -6.55 12.05
C ASP A 149 17.07 -6.70 12.90
N GLY A 150 16.24 -7.71 12.61
CA GLY A 150 14.98 -7.95 13.30
C GLY A 150 13.77 -7.19 12.74
N TYR A 151 13.93 -6.48 11.62
CA TYR A 151 12.90 -5.71 10.95
C TYR A 151 12.60 -6.27 9.56
N PHE A 152 11.33 -6.25 9.16
CA PHE A 152 10.96 -6.30 7.75
C PHE A 152 11.30 -4.95 7.10
N VAL A 153 12.05 -4.94 6.01
CA VAL A 153 12.49 -3.71 5.35
C VAL A 153 11.73 -3.54 4.04
N PHE A 154 10.90 -2.50 3.97
CA PHE A 154 10.16 -2.09 2.78
C PHE A 154 10.82 -0.85 2.21
N ARG A 155 11.11 -0.85 0.92
CA ARG A 155 11.72 0.28 0.23
C ARG A 155 10.70 0.85 -0.75
N VAL A 156 10.25 2.07 -0.46
CA VAL A 156 9.13 2.72 -1.15
C VAL A 156 9.59 4.00 -1.83
N ASN A 157 8.77 4.44 -2.76
CA ASN A 157 9.04 5.60 -3.60
C ASN A 157 8.68 6.89 -2.88
N GLY A 158 9.53 7.91 -2.97
CA GLY A 158 9.12 9.25 -2.57
C GLY A 158 10.06 10.36 -3.04
N ASN A 159 9.80 11.57 -2.53
CA ASN A 159 10.47 12.79 -2.98
C ASN A 159 11.74 13.12 -2.18
N SER A 160 12.02 12.35 -1.13
CA SER A 160 13.21 12.51 -0.29
C SER A 160 13.58 11.18 0.35
N VAL A 161 14.84 11.05 0.77
CA VAL A 161 15.28 9.88 1.52
C VAL A 161 14.83 10.01 2.97
N THR A 162 13.93 9.13 3.40
CA THR A 162 13.46 9.06 4.79
C THR A 162 13.44 7.61 5.28
N GLU A 163 13.59 7.42 6.59
CA GLU A 163 13.45 6.13 7.23
C GLU A 163 12.39 6.24 8.34
N THR A 164 11.37 5.40 8.28
CA THR A 164 10.32 5.27 9.28
C THR A 164 10.43 3.91 9.94
N ILE A 165 10.54 3.87 11.26
CA ILE A 165 10.59 2.63 12.03
C ILE A 165 9.24 2.41 12.72
N LEU A 166 8.62 1.27 12.43
CA LEU A 166 7.42 0.80 13.10
C LEU A 166 7.81 -0.32 14.07
N PRO A 167 7.57 -0.16 15.39
CA PRO A 167 8.07 -1.07 16.43
C PRO A 167 7.38 -2.45 16.45
N GLY A 168 6.31 -2.63 15.68
CA GLY A 168 5.46 -3.81 15.73
C GLY A 168 4.35 -3.68 16.77
N LEU A 169 3.21 -4.30 16.48
CA LEU A 169 2.05 -4.35 17.35
C LEU A 169 1.95 -5.72 18.03
N LYS A 170 1.37 -5.71 19.23
CA LYS A 170 0.95 -6.90 20.00
C LYS A 170 -0.46 -6.70 20.51
N GLU A 171 -1.14 -7.78 20.90
CA GLU A 171 -2.42 -7.69 21.61
C GLU A 171 -2.34 -6.72 22.80
N GLY A 172 -3.35 -5.86 22.93
CA GLY A 172 -3.41 -4.79 23.93
C GLY A 172 -2.59 -3.55 23.61
N SER A 173 -1.84 -3.50 22.49
CA SER A 173 -1.16 -2.28 22.07
C SER A 173 -2.17 -1.20 21.72
N LYS A 174 -1.93 0.01 22.19
CA LYS A 174 -2.67 1.19 21.76
C LYS A 174 -1.86 1.94 20.72
N PHE A 175 -2.52 2.36 19.65
CA PHE A 175 -1.86 3.08 18.57
C PHE A 175 -2.79 4.13 17.96
N ARG A 176 -2.18 5.10 17.31
CA ARG A 176 -2.83 6.08 16.45
C ARG A 176 -2.47 5.78 15.00
N THR A 177 -3.46 5.85 14.12
CA THR A 177 -3.25 5.67 12.68
C THR A 177 -4.13 6.61 11.89
N LYS A 178 -3.73 6.87 10.65
CA LYS A 178 -4.53 7.54 9.64
C LYS A 178 -4.79 6.57 8.49
N LEU A 179 -6.04 6.45 8.09
CA LEU A 179 -6.47 5.62 6.96
C LEU A 179 -6.94 6.53 5.84
N TRP A 180 -6.60 6.15 4.61
CA TRP A 180 -7.06 6.83 3.40
C TRP A 180 -7.88 5.88 2.54
N ARG A 181 -8.95 6.38 1.93
CA ARG A 181 -9.73 5.65 0.93
C ARG A 181 -9.19 5.99 -0.47
N ILE A 182 -8.31 5.13 -0.97
CA ILE A 182 -7.74 5.25 -2.34
C ILE A 182 -8.14 4.03 -3.18
N PHE A 183 -7.34 2.96 -3.15
CA PHE A 183 -7.59 1.67 -3.81
C PHE A 183 -7.94 0.55 -2.82
N GLY A 184 -8.02 0.88 -1.54
CA GLY A 184 -8.28 -0.01 -0.40
C GLY A 184 -8.32 0.81 0.89
N VAL A 185 -8.52 0.15 2.03
CA VAL A 185 -8.39 0.75 3.37
C VAL A 185 -7.47 -0.17 4.16
N GLU A 186 -6.23 0.28 4.35
CA GLU A 186 -5.18 -0.50 5.01
C GLU A 186 -4.39 0.41 5.95
N VAL A 187 -3.90 -0.16 7.05
CA VAL A 187 -3.00 0.53 7.98
C VAL A 187 -1.62 0.55 7.36
N GLY A 188 -1.15 1.75 7.00
CA GLY A 188 0.20 1.95 6.45
C GLY A 188 1.24 2.25 7.52
N GLU A 189 1.06 3.40 8.17
CA GLU A 189 1.90 3.87 9.27
C GLU A 189 1.06 4.06 10.53
N TYR A 190 1.68 3.87 11.69
CA TYR A 190 1.04 4.07 12.99
C TYR A 190 2.05 4.54 14.03
N GLU A 191 1.54 5.17 15.08
CA GLU A 191 2.29 5.58 16.26
C GLU A 191 1.77 4.82 17.49
N ILE A 192 2.64 4.18 18.27
CA ILE A 192 2.23 3.60 19.56
C ILE A 192 1.96 4.73 20.56
N ILE A 193 0.80 4.69 21.20
CA ILE A 193 0.39 5.65 22.23
C ILE A 193 0.28 4.93 23.58
N SER A 194 0.67 5.59 24.67
CA SER A 194 0.67 5.03 26.04
C SER A 194 -0.69 5.17 26.72
#